data_AF-A0A9D6GWE9-F1
#
_entry.id   AF-A0A9D6GWE9-F1
#
_cell.length_a   1.000
_cell.length_b   1.000
_cell.length_c   1.000
_cell.angle_alpha   90.00
_cell.angle_beta   90.00
_cell.angle_gamma   90.00
#
_symmetry.space_group_name_H-M   'P 1'
#
loop_
_entity.id
_entity.type
_entity.pdbx_description
1 polymer ?
#
loop_
_entity_poly.entity_id
_entity_poly.type
_entity_poly.pdbx_seq_one_letter_code
_entity_poly.pdbx_strand_id
1 'polypeptide(L)'
;MKRYLPRLSALPSQRNFFRLNPREQEKFLDTRGREILLEIEGIRTGYYAHRGHSKASAVACARRKYRRLLNLAHLTGFWTDGRWNEGEEEDFGR
;
A
#
# COMPACT_ATOMS: atom_id res chain seq x y z
N MET A 1 18.30 -14.13 -8.17
CA MET A 1 18.71 -12.79 -7.68
C MET A 1 17.60 -12.25 -6.78
N LYS A 2 17.85 -12.01 -5.49
CA LYS A 2 16.88 -11.33 -4.61
C LYS A 2 16.93 -9.84 -4.92
N ARG A 3 15.81 -9.24 -5.33
CA ARG A 3 15.76 -7.79 -5.52
C ARG A 3 15.54 -7.13 -4.15
N TYR A 4 16.21 -6.01 -3.92
CA TYR A 4 15.88 -5.19 -2.75
C TYR A 4 14.50 -4.59 -2.97
N LEU A 5 13.72 -4.52 -1.89
CA LEU A 5 12.46 -3.80 -1.89
C LEU A 5 12.67 -2.44 -2.57
N PRO A 6 11.91 -2.08 -3.62
CA PRO A 6 11.87 -0.70 -4.05
C PRO A 6 11.48 0.11 -2.82
N ARG A 7 12.32 1.06 -2.41
CA ARG A 7 11.95 1.99 -1.36
C ARG A 7 10.80 2.82 -1.91
N LEU A 8 9.58 2.35 -1.69
CA LEU A 8 8.40 3.16 -1.95
C LEU A 8 8.61 4.44 -1.14
N SER A 9 8.53 5.59 -1.82
CA SER A 9 8.61 6.87 -1.15
C SER A 9 7.59 6.91 0.00
N ALA A 10 7.82 7.75 1.01
CA ALA A 10 6.79 7.92 2.03
C ALA A 10 5.46 8.31 1.37
N LEU A 11 4.33 7.85 1.91
CA LEU A 11 3.05 8.43 1.54
C LEU A 11 3.11 9.94 1.85
N PRO A 12 2.60 10.80 0.96
CA PRO A 12 2.50 12.22 1.26
C PRO A 12 1.65 12.41 2.52
N SER A 13 1.89 13.50 3.24
CA SER A 13 0.97 13.89 4.31
C SER A 13 -0.43 14.12 3.72
N GLN A 14 -1.45 13.88 4.52
CA GLN A 14 -2.84 14.13 4.14
C GLN A 14 -3.03 15.55 3.56
N ARG A 15 -2.43 16.56 4.21
CA ARG A 15 -2.43 17.95 3.73
C ARG A 15 -1.85 18.10 2.31
N ASN A 16 -0.75 17.41 1.99
CA ASN A 16 -0.15 17.48 0.66
C ASN A 16 -0.97 16.71 -0.38
N PHE A 17 -1.60 15.61 0.02
CA PHE A 17 -2.49 14.86 -0.86
C PHE A 17 -3.71 15.70 -1.28
N PHE A 18 -4.35 16.41 -0.35
CA PHE A 18 -5.50 17.27 -0.66
C PHE A 18 -5.17 18.52 -1.48
N ARG A 19 -3.89 18.85 -1.67
CA ARG A 19 -3.47 19.93 -2.59
C ARG A 19 -3.48 19.50 -4.06
N LEU A 20 -3.46 18.20 -4.33
CA LEU A 20 -3.55 17.65 -5.67
C LEU A 20 -4.97 17.82 -6.19
N ASN A 21 -5.13 17.98 -7.51
CA ASN A 21 -6.47 17.95 -8.11
C ASN A 21 -7.05 16.51 -8.10
N PRO A 22 -8.37 16.33 -8.26
CA PRO A 22 -9.00 15.00 -8.16
C PRO A 22 -8.38 13.95 -9.09
N ARG A 23 -7.99 14.32 -10.31
CA ARG A 23 -7.36 13.40 -11.27
C ARG A 23 -5.96 12.96 -10.82
N GLU A 24 -5.21 13.88 -10.21
CA GLU A 24 -3.90 13.58 -9.62
C GLU A 24 -4.03 12.73 -8.36
N GLN A 25 -5.06 12.97 -7.54
CA GLN A 25 -5.37 12.17 -6.36
C GLN A 25 -5.68 10.72 -6.77
N GLU A 26 -6.59 10.51 -7.74
CA GLU A 26 -6.93 9.20 -8.26
C GLU A 26 -5.70 8.47 -8.83
N LYS A 27 -4.92 9.15 -9.70
CA LYS A 27 -3.69 8.58 -10.27
C LYS A 27 -2.69 8.22 -9.18
N PHE A 28 -2.54 9.05 -8.15
CA PHE A 28 -1.66 8.78 -7.03
C PHE A 28 -2.10 7.55 -6.26
N LEU A 29 -3.39 7.47 -5.91
CA LEU A 29 -3.98 6.32 -5.22
C LEU A 29 -3.74 5.05 -6.03
N ASP A 30 -4.11 5.01 -7.31
CA ASP A 30 -3.96 3.85 -8.19
C ASP A 30 -2.53 3.37 -8.31
N THR A 31 -1.61 4.30 -8.56
CA THR A 31 -0.18 3.98 -8.68
C THR A 31 0.33 3.40 -7.37
N ARG A 32 0.00 4.04 -6.26
CA ARG A 32 0.55 3.67 -4.96
C ARG A 32 -0.09 2.41 -4.38
N GLY A 33 -1.37 2.17 -4.67
CA GLY A 33 -2.07 0.95 -4.33
C GLY A 33 -1.39 -0.25 -4.98
N ARG A 34 -1.16 -0.19 -6.30
CA ARG A 34 -0.44 -1.24 -7.05
C ARG A 34 0.95 -1.50 -6.49
N GLU A 35 1.72 -0.44 -6.25
CA GLU A 35 3.06 -0.56 -5.70
C GLU A 35 3.10 -1.25 -4.33
N ILE A 36 2.17 -0.91 -3.43
CA ILE A 36 2.11 -1.52 -2.10
C ILE A 36 1.64 -2.98 -2.19
N LEU A 37 0.68 -3.31 -3.05
CA LEU A 37 0.24 -4.70 -3.26
C LEU A 37 1.37 -5.56 -3.82
N LEU A 38 2.11 -5.05 -4.81
CA LEU A 38 3.31 -5.70 -5.34
C LEU A 38 4.40 -5.86 -4.26
N GLU A 39 4.58 -4.87 -3.38
CA GLU A 39 5.47 -4.97 -2.22
C GLU A 39 5.06 -6.14 -1.31
N ILE A 40 3.78 -6.24 -0.95
CA ILE A 40 3.23 -7.32 -0.11
C ILE A 40 3.47 -8.68 -0.78
N GLU A 41 3.08 -8.83 -2.04
CA GLU A 41 3.22 -10.07 -2.80
C GLU A 41 4.70 -10.48 -2.94
N GLY A 42 5.57 -9.53 -3.28
CA GLY A 42 6.99 -9.80 -3.42
C GLY A 42 7.67 -10.17 -2.10
N ILE A 43 7.20 -9.63 -0.96
CA ILE A 43 7.65 -10.10 0.37
C ILE A 43 7.11 -11.51 0.64
N ARG A 44 5.82 -11.78 0.36
CA ARG A 44 5.17 -13.09 0.57
C ARG A 44 5.83 -14.21 -0.24
N THR A 45 6.18 -13.96 -1.50
CA THR A 45 6.83 -14.91 -2.40
C THR A 45 8.34 -15.04 -2.16
N GLY A 46 8.92 -14.17 -1.34
CA GLY A 46 10.37 -14.14 -1.10
C GLY A 46 11.17 -13.50 -2.26
N TYR A 47 10.48 -12.90 -3.23
CA TYR A 47 11.07 -12.14 -4.33
C TYR A 47 11.82 -10.89 -3.82
N TYR A 48 11.29 -10.22 -2.78
CA TYR A 48 11.93 -9.10 -2.12
C TYR A 48 12.69 -9.50 -0.85
N ALA A 49 13.96 -9.10 -0.78
CA ALA A 49 14.75 -9.17 0.44
C ALA A 49 14.40 -8.01 1.37
N HIS A 50 14.10 -8.33 2.62
CA HIS A 50 13.85 -7.38 3.70
C HIS A 50 15.01 -7.50 4.70
N ARG A 51 15.71 -6.39 4.97
CA ARG A 51 16.86 -6.36 5.90
C ARG A 51 16.36 -5.97 7.29
N GLY A 52 16.78 -6.71 8.32
CA GLY A 52 16.59 -6.33 9.74
C GLY A 52 15.20 -6.55 10.35
N HIS A 53 14.21 -6.99 9.57
CA HIS A 53 12.87 -7.33 10.06
C HIS A 53 12.51 -8.76 9.68
N SER A 54 11.55 -9.37 10.38
CA SER A 54 10.97 -10.64 9.93
C SER A 54 10.07 -10.43 8.71
N LYS A 55 9.81 -11.48 7.93
CA LYS A 55 8.90 -11.44 6.78
C LYS A 55 7.51 -10.95 7.19
N ALA A 56 7.00 -11.47 8.30
CA ALA A 56 5.71 -11.07 8.88
C ALA A 56 5.69 -9.58 9.24
N SER A 57 6.75 -9.07 9.89
CA SER A 57 6.86 -7.66 10.22
C SER A 57 6.90 -6.76 8.98
N ALA A 58 7.60 -7.18 7.93
CA ALA A 58 7.67 -6.44 6.67
C ALA A 58 6.31 -6.39 5.96
N VAL A 59 5.58 -7.51 5.89
CA VAL A 59 4.21 -7.57 5.37
C VAL A 59 3.28 -6.68 6.20
N ALA A 60 3.35 -6.75 7.53
CA ALA A 60 2.53 -5.92 8.41
C ALA A 60 2.80 -4.41 8.22
N CYS A 61 4.06 -4.03 8.01
CA CYS A 61 4.42 -2.64 7.66
C CYS A 61 3.78 -2.21 6.33
N ALA A 62 3.86 -3.03 5.29
CA ALA A 62 3.27 -2.72 3.99
C ALA A 62 1.74 -2.64 4.06
N ARG A 63 1.07 -3.57 4.77
CA ARG A 63 -0.37 -3.54 5.05
C ARG A 63 -0.80 -2.24 5.76
N ARG A 64 -0.03 -1.77 6.75
CA ARG A 64 -0.32 -0.46 7.40
C ARG A 64 -0.24 0.72 6.44
N LYS A 65 0.69 0.71 5.46
CA LYS A 65 0.72 1.74 4.40
C LYS A 65 -0.53 1.65 3.53
N TYR A 66 -0.94 0.44 3.15
CA TYR A 66 -2.13 0.21 2.33
C TYR A 66 -3.40 0.74 3.00
N ARG A 67 -3.62 0.42 4.28
CA ARG A 67 -4.76 0.94 5.06
C ARG A 67 -4.80 2.47 5.11
N ARG A 68 -3.64 3.12 5.26
CA ARG A 68 -3.57 4.59 5.19
C ARG A 68 -3.98 5.12 3.82
N LEU A 69 -3.64 4.41 2.75
CA LEU A 69 -4.05 4.77 1.39
C LEU A 69 -5.55 4.58 1.18
N LEU A 70 -6.14 3.49 1.69
CA LEU A 70 -7.59 3.28 1.69
C LEU A 70 -8.33 4.41 2.42
N ASN A 71 -7.83 4.81 3.60
CA ASN A 71 -8.41 5.94 4.33
C ASN A 71 -8.35 7.24 3.53
N LEU A 72 -7.24 7.52 2.82
CA LEU A 72 -7.14 8.68 1.94
C LEU A 72 -8.15 8.60 0.81
N ALA A 73 -8.26 7.43 0.15
CA ALA A 73 -9.21 7.20 -0.94
C ALA A 73 -10.65 7.46 -0.49
N HIS A 74 -11.07 6.88 0.64
CA HIS A 74 -12.40 7.07 1.22
C HIS A 74 -12.70 8.54 1.53
N LEU A 75 -11.74 9.28 2.10
CA LEU A 75 -11.92 10.70 2.41
C LEU A 75 -12.12 11.57 1.15
N THR A 76 -11.60 11.12 0.00
CA THR A 76 -11.75 11.78 -1.30
C THR A 76 -12.88 11.21 -2.15
N GLY A 77 -13.60 10.19 -1.69
CA GLY A 77 -14.65 9.51 -2.44
C GLY A 77 -14.15 8.56 -3.54
N PHE A 78 -12.86 8.25 -3.57
CA PHE A 78 -12.28 7.24 -4.47
C PHE A 78 -12.32 5.84 -3.85
N TRP A 79 -12.32 4.82 -4.70
CA TRP A 79 -12.24 3.39 -4.31
C TRP A 79 -13.37 2.92 -3.37
N THR A 80 -14.51 3.58 -3.42
CA THR A 80 -15.71 3.25 -2.63
C THR A 80 -16.48 2.05 -3.17
N ASP A 81 -16.14 1.59 -4.38
CA ASP A 81 -16.74 0.46 -5.09
C ASP A 81 -16.25 -0.92 -4.59
N GLY A 82 -15.34 -0.95 -3.61
CA GLY A 82 -14.80 -2.17 -3.04
C GLY A 82 -13.70 -2.84 -3.87
N ARG A 83 -13.34 -2.28 -5.04
CA ARG A 83 -12.29 -2.80 -5.93
C ARG A 83 -10.95 -3.04 -5.23
N TRP A 84 -10.67 -2.29 -4.18
CA TRP A 84 -9.40 -2.31 -3.44
C TRP A 84 -9.49 -3.01 -2.06
N ASN A 85 -10.65 -3.55 -1.70
CA ASN A 85 -10.87 -4.24 -0.42
C ASN A 85 -10.48 -5.73 -0.46
N GLU A 86 -10.36 -6.35 -1.63
CA GLU A 86 -10.05 -7.78 -1.80
C GLU A 86 -8.69 -8.22 -1.21
N GLY A 87 -7.78 -7.29 -0.92
CA GLY A 87 -6.47 -7.59 -0.34
C GLY A 87 -6.43 -7.71 1.18
N GLU A 88 -7.51 -7.42 1.91
CA GLU A 88 -7.55 -7.41 3.38
C GLU A 88 -8.09 -8.71 4.02
N GLU A 89 -8.66 -9.66 3.28
CA GLU A 89 -9.36 -10.82 3.87
C GLU A 89 -8.46 -11.90 4.53
N GLU A 90 -7.12 -11.80 4.45
CA GLU A 90 -6.23 -12.79 5.09
C GLU A 90 -5.50 -12.22 6.32
N ASP A 91 -6.17 -12.14 7.48
CA ASP A 91 -5.66 -12.42 8.85
C ASP A 91 -6.49 -11.72 9.96
N PHE A 92 -7.73 -12.16 10.16
CA PHE A 92 -8.40 -12.03 11.47
C PHE A 92 -8.72 -13.42 12.05
N GLY A 93 -7.74 -14.33 11.96
CA GLY A 93 -7.87 -15.70 12.41
C GLY A 93 -6.64 -16.22 13.16
N ARG A 94 -6.25 -15.56 14.27
CA ARG A 94 -5.61 -16.21 15.42
C ARG A 94 -5.52 -15.32 16.64
#